data_AF-A0A964LJV8-F1
#
_entry.id   AF-A0A964LJV8-F1
#
_cell.length_a   1.000
_cell.length_b   1.000
_cell.length_c   1.000
_cell.angle_alpha   90.00
_cell.angle_beta   90.00
_cell.angle_gamma   90.00
#
_symmetry.space_group_name_H-M   'P 1'
#
loop_
_entity.id
_entity.type
_entity.pdbx_description
1 polymer ?
#
loop_
_entity_poly.entity_id
_entity_poly.type
_entity_poly.pdbx_seq_one_letter_code
_entity_poly.pdbx_strand_id
1 'polypeptide(L)'
;MNRSILYHYTSLDAFHQIIRAGRIRATHYRHLSGDPQELQFGVTELLTAVKKHPVDELQREYKEYLVWFVEQFETEELQVYVASFSEQEDSYHHWCKYAPDGVAIGFCRERVVSGFPIDITRRCGGVRVDNPVRPDPGNRFVQCQYMHTLDLPALVAKRFFTPGSLPAIFAAPIPDSMFNPLLAASVYRTICSIKREDFVEDVECRCFHLNPDELDYPIKTDDKGLSFIEMQFDPVEFVKEVWVAPDACHQTCEPVVESLVDQGLLVCDVFRSRRTGSPMMPPSSSSPNGRSYYSDANSYDTDDKKGDGGFQ
;
A
#
# COMPACT_ATOMS: atom_id res chain seq x y z
N MET A 1 6.13 -2.05 22.20
CA MET A 1 5.55 -1.60 20.93
C MET A 1 4.11 -1.23 21.17
N ASN A 2 3.77 0.04 20.93
CA ASN A 2 2.40 0.51 21.05
C ASN A 2 1.60 0.03 19.83
N ARG A 3 0.91 -1.11 19.94
CA ARG A 3 0.12 -1.70 18.83
C ARG A 3 -1.08 -0.84 18.38
N SER A 4 -1.28 0.33 18.99
CA SER A 4 -2.38 1.24 18.68
C SER A 4 -2.04 2.30 17.62
N ILE A 5 -0.80 2.35 17.12
CA ILE A 5 -0.35 3.34 16.14
C ILE A 5 0.19 2.65 14.88
N LEU A 6 -0.10 3.25 13.72
CA LEU A 6 0.41 2.86 12.41
C LEU A 6 1.16 4.04 11.78
N TYR A 7 2.37 3.80 11.29
CA TYR A 7 3.27 4.84 10.82
C TYR A 7 3.27 4.94 9.30
N HIS A 8 3.03 6.14 8.78
CA HIS A 8 3.21 6.45 7.37
C HIS A 8 4.48 7.29 7.20
N TYR A 9 5.49 6.71 6.55
CA TYR A 9 6.76 7.38 6.27
C TYR A 9 6.65 8.19 4.99
N THR A 10 7.03 9.47 5.06
CA THR A 10 6.90 10.39 3.92
C THR A 10 7.87 11.56 4.01
N SER A 11 8.01 12.32 2.92
CA SER A 11 8.83 13.55 2.93
C SER A 11 8.19 14.66 3.76
N LEU A 12 8.99 15.63 4.20
CA LEU A 12 8.48 16.78 4.95
C LEU A 12 7.40 17.57 4.18
N ASP A 13 7.60 17.78 2.88
CA ASP A 13 6.66 18.49 2.03
C ASP A 13 5.32 17.75 1.91
N ALA A 14 5.37 16.43 1.72
CA ALA A 14 4.18 15.60 1.65
C ALA A 14 3.46 15.56 3.00
N PHE A 15 4.18 15.45 4.11
CA PHE A 15 3.61 15.56 5.46
C PHE A 15 2.84 16.87 5.64
N HIS A 16 3.47 18.01 5.33
CA HIS A 16 2.84 19.30 5.47
C HIS A 16 1.56 19.44 4.62
N GLN A 17 1.56 18.91 3.39
CA GLN A 17 0.37 18.87 2.54
C GLN A 17 -0.73 17.95 3.11
N ILE A 18 -0.35 16.76 3.58
CA ILE A 18 -1.26 15.77 4.17
C ILE A 18 -2.02 16.37 5.36
N ILE A 19 -1.30 17.04 6.27
CA ILE A 19 -1.88 17.64 7.47
C ILE A 19 -2.76 18.84 7.11
N ARG A 20 -2.27 19.77 6.30
CA ARG A 20 -3.07 20.96 5.94
C ARG A 20 -4.33 20.63 5.15
N ALA A 21 -4.26 19.63 4.29
CA ALA A 21 -5.43 19.21 3.50
C ALA A 21 -6.37 18.30 4.29
N GLY A 22 -5.91 17.66 5.38
CA GLY A 22 -6.64 16.58 6.05
C GLY A 22 -6.89 15.40 5.11
N ARG A 23 -5.91 15.06 4.26
CA ARG A 23 -6.04 14.03 3.23
C ARG A 23 -4.77 13.23 3.07
N ILE A 24 -4.88 11.92 2.98
CA ILE A 24 -3.78 11.01 2.67
C ILE A 24 -3.98 10.42 1.27
N ARG A 25 -2.89 10.30 0.52
CA ARG A 25 -2.89 9.71 -0.82
C ARG A 25 -2.89 8.18 -0.71
N ALA A 26 -3.81 7.53 -1.41
CA ALA A 26 -3.70 6.12 -1.75
C ALA A 26 -3.35 6.03 -3.25
N THR A 27 -2.19 5.48 -3.55
CA THR A 27 -1.65 5.41 -4.91
C THR A 27 -2.06 4.10 -5.56
N HIS A 28 -2.31 4.09 -6.88
CA HIS A 28 -2.61 2.85 -7.58
C HIS A 28 -1.48 1.82 -7.37
N TYR A 29 -1.84 0.57 -7.10
CA TYR A 29 -0.89 -0.44 -6.60
C TYR A 29 0.31 -0.68 -7.54
N ARG A 30 0.14 -0.49 -8.85
CA ARG A 30 1.21 -0.63 -9.87
C ARG A 30 2.25 0.50 -9.81
N HIS A 31 1.91 1.61 -9.16
CA HIS A 31 2.78 2.77 -9.00
C HIS A 31 3.39 2.88 -7.60
N LEU A 32 3.17 1.90 -6.72
CA LEU A 32 3.83 1.85 -5.42
C LEU A 32 5.35 1.81 -5.64
N SER A 33 6.02 2.84 -5.15
CA SER A 33 7.43 3.08 -5.44
C SER A 33 8.31 1.95 -4.91
N GLY A 34 9.16 1.39 -5.77
CA GLY A 34 10.26 0.52 -5.36
C GLY A 34 10.40 -0.76 -6.18
N ASP A 35 9.31 -1.40 -6.60
CA ASP A 35 9.37 -2.57 -7.49
C ASP A 35 7.98 -2.98 -8.04
N PRO A 36 7.53 -2.46 -9.21
CA PRO A 36 6.32 -2.93 -9.87
C PRO A 36 6.34 -4.45 -10.18
N GLN A 37 7.53 -5.04 -10.28
CA GLN A 37 7.68 -6.47 -10.53
C GLN A 37 7.32 -7.31 -9.31
N GLU A 38 7.36 -6.74 -8.11
CA GLU A 38 7.08 -7.48 -6.88
C GLU A 38 5.63 -7.94 -6.82
N LEU A 39 4.71 -7.03 -7.11
CA LEU A 39 3.30 -7.38 -7.09
C LEU A 39 2.93 -8.26 -8.29
N GLN A 40 3.50 -7.99 -9.47
CA GLN A 40 3.36 -8.88 -10.62
C GLN A 40 3.87 -10.29 -10.33
N PHE A 41 5.01 -10.41 -9.63
CA PHE A 41 5.55 -11.68 -9.16
C PHE A 41 4.55 -12.40 -8.24
N GLY A 42 3.99 -11.69 -7.25
CA GLY A 42 2.96 -12.26 -6.38
C GLY A 42 1.70 -12.71 -7.13
N VAL A 43 1.28 -11.98 -8.17
CA VAL A 43 0.15 -12.38 -9.05
C VAL A 43 0.50 -13.66 -9.80
N THR A 44 1.66 -13.72 -10.46
CA THR A 44 2.10 -14.89 -11.25
C THR A 44 2.24 -16.15 -10.38
N GLU A 45 2.84 -16.02 -9.20
CA GLU A 45 3.01 -17.14 -8.26
C GLU A 45 1.65 -17.63 -7.74
N LEU A 46 0.77 -16.72 -7.32
CA LEU A 46 -0.57 -17.08 -6.87
C LEU A 46 -1.38 -17.76 -7.98
N LEU A 47 -1.37 -17.20 -9.19
CA LEU A 47 -2.07 -17.76 -10.34
C LEU A 47 -1.58 -19.18 -10.65
N THR A 48 -0.26 -19.38 -10.62
CA THR A 48 0.37 -20.70 -10.81
C THR A 48 -0.08 -21.69 -9.73
N ALA A 49 -0.07 -21.28 -8.47
CA ALA A 49 -0.47 -22.11 -7.34
C ALA A 49 -1.96 -22.49 -7.40
N VAL A 50 -2.85 -21.55 -7.72
CA VAL A 50 -4.28 -21.81 -7.91
C VAL A 50 -4.51 -22.78 -9.08
N LYS A 51 -3.88 -22.55 -10.23
CA LYS A 51 -3.99 -23.45 -11.41
C LYS A 51 -3.56 -24.87 -11.09
N LYS A 52 -2.52 -25.06 -10.27
CA LYS A 52 -2.00 -26.38 -9.85
C LYS A 52 -2.77 -27.03 -8.70
N HIS A 53 -3.59 -26.29 -7.95
CA HIS A 53 -4.31 -26.85 -6.80
C HIS A 53 -5.31 -27.95 -7.24
N PRO A 54 -5.23 -29.16 -6.67
CA PRO A 54 -6.18 -30.23 -6.98
C PRO A 54 -7.56 -29.89 -6.42
N VAL A 55 -8.61 -30.12 -7.20
CA VAL A 55 -10.01 -29.86 -6.82
C VAL A 55 -10.89 -31.03 -7.24
N ASP A 56 -11.99 -31.24 -6.53
CA ASP A 56 -13.04 -32.17 -6.95
C ASP A 56 -14.00 -31.52 -7.98
N GLU A 57 -15.01 -32.27 -8.40
CA GLU A 57 -16.00 -31.78 -9.38
C GLU A 57 -16.77 -30.55 -8.88
N LEU A 58 -17.09 -30.50 -7.58
CA LEU A 58 -17.88 -29.43 -6.98
C LEU A 58 -17.11 -28.10 -6.91
N GLN A 59 -15.78 -28.18 -6.90
CA GLN A 59 -14.88 -27.03 -6.78
C GLN A 59 -14.34 -26.54 -8.14
N ARG A 60 -14.59 -27.25 -9.25
CA ARG A 60 -14.01 -26.90 -10.57
C ARG A 60 -14.41 -25.51 -11.03
N GLU A 61 -15.70 -25.20 -11.03
CA GLU A 61 -16.22 -23.89 -11.47
C GLU A 61 -15.68 -22.75 -10.60
N TYR A 62 -15.62 -22.95 -9.28
CA TYR A 62 -15.05 -21.97 -8.37
C TYR A 62 -13.56 -21.73 -8.64
N LYS A 63 -12.80 -22.79 -8.92
CA LYS A 63 -11.39 -22.68 -9.29
C LYS A 63 -11.22 -21.89 -10.59
N GLU A 64 -12.03 -22.15 -11.61
CA GLU A 64 -11.99 -21.43 -12.88
C GLU A 64 -12.30 -19.95 -12.68
N TYR A 65 -13.33 -19.63 -11.89
CA TYR A 65 -13.63 -18.26 -11.50
C TYR A 65 -12.48 -17.60 -10.73
N LEU A 66 -11.87 -18.30 -9.77
CA LEU A 66 -10.74 -17.77 -9.00
C LEU A 66 -9.53 -17.50 -9.92
N VAL A 67 -9.27 -18.37 -10.89
CA VAL A 67 -8.23 -18.15 -11.91
C VAL A 67 -8.52 -16.88 -12.70
N TRP A 68 -9.72 -16.78 -13.28
CA TRP A 68 -10.14 -15.58 -14.02
C TRP A 68 -10.01 -14.32 -13.14
N PHE A 69 -10.42 -14.39 -11.89
CA PHE A 69 -10.39 -13.28 -10.94
C PHE A 69 -8.96 -12.81 -10.61
N VAL A 70 -8.02 -13.75 -10.42
CA VAL A 70 -6.61 -13.41 -10.20
C VAL A 70 -6.02 -12.76 -11.46
N GLU A 71 -6.41 -13.22 -12.66
CA GLU A 71 -5.99 -12.62 -13.94
C GLU A 71 -6.45 -11.16 -14.08
N GLN A 72 -7.54 -10.75 -13.42
CA GLN A 72 -7.97 -9.33 -13.40
C GLN A 72 -6.97 -8.39 -12.70
N PHE A 73 -6.15 -8.90 -11.78
CA PHE A 73 -5.03 -8.13 -11.21
C PHE A 73 -3.87 -8.03 -12.21
N GLU A 74 -3.68 -9.02 -13.06
CA GLU A 74 -2.66 -8.98 -14.11
C GLU A 74 -3.03 -7.95 -15.19
N THR A 75 -4.30 -7.97 -15.64
CA THR A 75 -4.80 -7.15 -16.76
C THR A 75 -5.18 -5.71 -16.41
N GLU A 76 -5.09 -5.29 -15.15
CA GLU A 76 -5.44 -3.92 -14.68
C GLU A 76 -6.93 -3.59 -14.67
N GLU A 77 -7.79 -4.57 -14.92
CA GLU A 77 -9.24 -4.36 -14.86
C GLU A 77 -9.70 -4.04 -13.43
N LEU A 78 -8.93 -4.46 -12.42
CA LEU A 78 -9.14 -4.06 -11.02
C LEU A 78 -8.30 -2.85 -10.65
N GLN A 79 -9.00 -1.75 -10.37
CA GLN A 79 -8.42 -0.51 -9.85
C GLN A 79 -8.20 -0.66 -8.35
N VAL A 80 -6.95 -0.77 -7.91
CA VAL A 80 -6.62 -0.90 -6.48
C VAL A 80 -5.72 0.25 -6.04
N TYR A 81 -6.20 1.04 -5.08
CA TYR A 81 -5.47 2.18 -4.54
C TYR A 81 -5.04 1.88 -3.12
N VAL A 82 -3.78 2.18 -2.77
CA VAL A 82 -3.13 1.70 -1.55
C VAL A 82 -2.43 2.84 -0.83
N ALA A 83 -2.71 2.96 0.47
CA ALA A 83 -1.90 3.71 1.42
C ALA A 83 -1.13 2.72 2.30
N SER A 84 0.19 2.89 2.34
CA SER A 84 1.10 2.00 3.07
C SER A 84 1.44 2.56 4.44
N PHE A 85 1.46 1.68 5.43
CA PHE A 85 1.77 1.94 6.83
C PHE A 85 2.71 0.86 7.39
N SER A 86 3.33 1.15 8.52
CA SER A 86 4.16 0.22 9.28
C SER A 86 3.73 0.18 10.74
N GLU A 87 3.96 -0.94 11.42
CA GLU A 87 3.87 -1.00 12.89
C GLU A 87 5.15 -0.51 13.58
N GLN A 88 6.20 -0.17 12.81
CA GLN A 88 7.47 0.32 13.34
C GLN A 88 7.53 1.85 13.29
N GLU A 89 7.70 2.48 14.45
CA GLU A 89 7.83 3.93 14.64
C GLU A 89 9.17 4.48 14.15
N ASP A 90 10.24 3.70 14.31
CA ASP A 90 11.62 4.08 14.00
C ASP A 90 12.31 2.94 13.21
N SER A 91 11.95 2.78 11.94
CA SER A 91 12.52 1.78 11.02
C SER A 91 13.60 2.39 10.13
N TYR A 92 14.83 1.89 10.26
CA TYR A 92 15.96 2.31 9.41
C TYR A 92 15.66 2.10 7.93
N HIS A 93 15.07 0.96 7.56
CA HIS A 93 14.73 0.65 6.17
C HIS A 93 13.76 1.69 5.59
N HIS A 94 12.71 2.02 6.35
CA HIS A 94 11.73 3.01 5.91
C HIS A 94 12.28 4.43 5.87
N TRP A 95 13.14 4.83 6.81
CA TRP A 95 13.83 6.11 6.74
C TRP A 95 14.65 6.20 5.45
N CYS A 96 15.55 5.26 5.20
CA CYS A 96 16.40 5.29 4.00
C CYS A 96 15.61 5.28 2.70
N LYS A 97 14.51 4.51 2.63
CA LYS A 97 13.78 4.29 1.37
C LYS A 97 12.72 5.35 1.10
N TYR A 98 12.00 5.80 2.12
CA TYR A 98 10.77 6.58 1.95
C TYR A 98 10.84 7.98 2.57
N ALA A 99 11.68 8.19 3.57
CA ALA A 99 11.71 9.44 4.33
C ALA A 99 13.12 9.83 4.83
N PRO A 100 14.16 9.87 3.98
CA PRO A 100 15.54 10.08 4.44
C PRO A 100 15.71 11.39 5.22
N ASP A 101 15.08 12.45 4.72
CA ASP A 101 14.99 13.77 5.37
C ASP A 101 13.54 14.12 5.73
N GLY A 102 12.74 13.10 6.06
CA GLY A 102 11.29 13.21 6.20
C GLY A 102 10.79 12.96 7.62
N VAL A 103 9.54 12.49 7.68
CA VAL A 103 8.87 12.17 8.93
C VAL A 103 8.11 10.84 8.81
N ALA A 104 7.79 10.25 9.96
CA ALA A 104 6.84 9.16 10.08
C ALA A 104 5.63 9.66 10.89
N ILE A 105 4.47 9.65 10.25
CA ILE A 105 3.22 10.11 10.85
C ILE A 105 2.58 8.92 11.57
N GLY A 106 2.45 8.99 12.89
CA GLY A 106 1.78 8.00 13.71
C GLY A 106 0.27 8.18 13.70
N PHE A 107 -0.44 7.37 12.91
CA PHE A 107 -1.90 7.33 12.85
C PHE A 107 -2.50 6.39 13.89
N CYS A 108 -3.65 6.77 14.46
CA CYS A 108 -4.46 5.90 15.31
C CYS A 108 -4.93 4.68 14.51
N ARG A 109 -4.45 3.49 14.91
CA ARG A 109 -4.75 2.22 14.24
C ARG A 109 -6.25 1.95 14.15
N GLU A 110 -6.98 2.16 15.24
CA GLU A 110 -8.42 1.88 15.28
C GLU A 110 -9.18 2.71 14.24
N ARG A 111 -8.78 3.97 14.03
CA ARG A 111 -9.36 4.84 13.01
C ARG A 111 -9.01 4.40 11.60
N VAL A 112 -7.74 4.07 11.34
CA VAL A 112 -7.31 3.54 10.03
C VAL A 112 -8.00 2.22 9.69
N VAL A 113 -8.12 1.31 10.66
CA VAL A 113 -8.81 0.01 10.50
C VAL A 113 -10.30 0.19 10.28
N SER A 114 -10.92 1.14 10.98
CA SER A 114 -12.33 1.47 10.76
C SER A 114 -12.56 2.04 9.36
N GLY A 115 -11.55 2.72 8.80
CA GLY A 115 -11.57 3.30 7.46
C GLY A 115 -11.53 4.82 7.51
N PHE A 116 -11.08 5.42 6.40
CA PHE A 116 -11.12 6.86 6.22
C PHE A 116 -12.56 7.30 5.92
N PRO A 117 -12.99 8.45 6.46
CA PRO A 117 -14.31 8.94 6.17
C PRO A 117 -14.54 9.40 4.73
N ILE A 118 -15.81 9.39 4.36
CA ILE A 118 -16.35 10.00 3.13
C ILE A 118 -17.31 11.13 3.46
N ASP A 119 -17.18 12.24 2.74
CA ASP A 119 -18.16 13.32 2.77
C ASP A 119 -19.32 13.00 1.81
N ILE A 120 -20.33 12.33 2.35
CA ILE A 120 -21.54 11.96 1.60
C ILE A 120 -22.50 13.12 1.36
N THR A 121 -22.24 14.34 1.86
CA THR A 121 -23.08 15.50 1.55
C THR A 121 -23.08 15.82 0.05
N ARG A 122 -22.00 15.45 -0.66
CA ARG A 122 -21.89 15.55 -2.12
C ARG A 122 -22.93 14.70 -2.85
N ARG A 123 -23.24 13.51 -2.35
CA ARG A 123 -24.26 12.61 -2.93
C ARG A 123 -25.69 13.14 -2.74
N CYS A 124 -25.89 14.01 -1.76
CA CYS A 124 -27.20 14.58 -1.43
C CYS A 124 -27.45 15.95 -2.08
N GLY A 125 -26.70 16.32 -3.13
CA GLY A 125 -26.95 17.56 -3.88
C GLY A 125 -26.81 18.84 -3.05
N GLY A 126 -25.93 18.84 -2.03
CA GLY A 126 -25.70 20.01 -1.17
C GLY A 126 -26.76 20.25 -0.10
N VAL A 127 -27.72 19.32 0.09
CA VAL A 127 -28.57 19.35 1.28
C VAL A 127 -27.68 19.17 2.51
N ARG A 128 -27.75 20.11 3.45
CA ARG A 128 -27.15 19.97 4.78
C ARG A 128 -27.86 18.84 5.51
N VAL A 129 -27.40 17.62 5.27
CA VAL A 129 -27.75 16.47 6.09
C VAL A 129 -26.77 16.49 7.26
N ASP A 130 -27.28 16.49 8.49
CA ASP A 130 -26.48 16.18 9.68
C ASP A 130 -26.03 14.73 9.55
N ASN A 131 -24.95 14.51 8.80
CA ASN A 131 -24.49 13.18 8.47
C ASN A 131 -23.15 12.95 9.16
N PRO A 132 -23.09 12.05 10.15
CA PRO A 132 -21.83 11.70 10.76
C PRO A 132 -20.97 11.10 9.66
N VAL A 133 -19.88 11.78 9.34
CA VAL A 133 -18.62 11.24 8.80
C VAL A 133 -18.56 9.72 9.08
N ARG A 134 -18.92 8.89 8.09
CA ARG A 134 -18.95 7.42 8.25
C ARG A 134 -17.66 6.84 7.67
N PRO A 135 -17.10 5.79 8.29
CA PRO A 135 -16.03 5.05 7.65
C PRO A 135 -16.54 4.46 6.34
N ASP A 136 -15.77 4.62 5.27
CA ASP A 136 -16.16 4.10 3.97
C ASP A 136 -16.14 2.56 3.97
N PRO A 137 -17.26 1.90 3.63
CA PRO A 137 -17.31 0.46 3.50
C PRO A 137 -16.47 -0.07 2.32
N GLY A 138 -15.92 0.76 1.44
CA GLY A 138 -14.93 0.38 0.42
C GLY A 138 -13.50 0.28 0.97
N ASN A 139 -13.18 1.01 2.03
CA ASN A 139 -11.88 0.94 2.69
C ASN A 139 -11.65 -0.44 3.33
N ARG A 140 -10.49 -1.03 3.03
CA ARG A 140 -10.06 -2.33 3.55
C ARG A 140 -8.69 -2.20 4.16
N PHE A 141 -8.59 -2.56 5.43
CA PHE A 141 -7.30 -2.69 6.10
C PHE A 141 -6.81 -4.13 6.05
N VAL A 142 -5.58 -4.32 5.59
CA VAL A 142 -4.90 -5.61 5.60
C VAL A 142 -3.53 -5.45 6.22
N GLN A 143 -3.24 -6.32 7.19
CA GLN A 143 -1.90 -6.56 7.68
C GLN A 143 -1.25 -7.67 6.85
N CYS A 144 -0.17 -7.32 6.17
CA CYS A 144 0.66 -8.21 5.39
C CYS A 144 1.84 -8.64 6.27
N GLN A 145 1.90 -9.93 6.58
CA GLN A 145 3.04 -10.50 7.28
C GLN A 145 3.85 -11.28 6.25
N TYR A 146 5.11 -10.90 6.06
CA TYR A 146 6.01 -11.61 5.17
C TYR A 146 6.47 -12.91 5.80
N MET A 147 6.43 -13.97 5.00
CA MET A 147 6.86 -15.30 5.40
C MET A 147 8.00 -15.71 4.49
N HIS A 148 9.22 -15.79 5.04
CA HIS A 148 10.41 -16.26 4.31
C HIS A 148 10.22 -17.66 3.70
N THR A 149 9.42 -18.50 4.35
CA THR A 149 9.03 -19.82 3.84
C THR A 149 7.52 -19.87 3.71
N LEU A 150 7.01 -19.30 2.62
CA LEU A 150 5.59 -19.40 2.30
C LEU A 150 5.34 -20.73 1.59
N ASP A 151 4.71 -21.69 2.29
CA ASP A 151 4.08 -22.85 1.64
C ASP A 151 2.83 -22.34 0.90
N LEU A 152 3.05 -21.80 -0.29
CA LEU A 152 2.02 -21.19 -1.11
C LEU A 152 0.89 -22.19 -1.46
N PRO A 153 1.17 -23.46 -1.84
CA PRO A 153 0.13 -24.47 -2.00
C PRO A 153 -0.76 -24.65 -0.75
N ALA A 154 -0.17 -24.78 0.43
CA ALA A 154 -0.94 -24.91 1.67
C ALA A 154 -1.74 -23.64 2.01
N LEU A 155 -1.16 -22.46 1.75
CA LEU A 155 -1.85 -21.19 1.94
C LEU A 155 -3.06 -21.07 1.00
N VAL A 156 -2.90 -21.42 -0.28
CA VAL A 156 -3.98 -21.42 -1.28
C VAL A 156 -5.10 -22.37 -0.86
N ALA A 157 -4.75 -23.60 -0.47
CA ALA A 157 -5.71 -24.58 0.03
C ALA A 157 -6.51 -24.04 1.23
N LYS A 158 -5.80 -23.48 2.21
CA LYS A 158 -6.39 -22.94 3.44
C LYS A 158 -7.26 -21.71 3.21
N ARG A 159 -6.88 -20.83 2.28
CA ARG A 159 -7.56 -19.54 2.10
C ARG A 159 -8.72 -19.60 1.12
N PHE A 160 -8.59 -20.41 0.07
CA PHE A 160 -9.54 -20.43 -1.03
C PHE A 160 -10.31 -21.74 -1.16
N PHE A 161 -9.85 -22.85 -0.56
CA PHE A 161 -10.46 -24.17 -0.75
C PHE A 161 -10.88 -24.89 0.55
N THR A 162 -11.04 -24.16 1.66
CA THR A 162 -11.62 -24.71 2.90
C THR A 162 -13.15 -24.79 2.83
N PRO A 163 -13.79 -25.70 3.58
CA PRO A 163 -15.26 -25.69 3.69
C PRO A 163 -15.79 -24.29 4.06
N GLY A 164 -16.68 -23.74 3.22
CA GLY A 164 -17.23 -22.39 3.37
C GLY A 164 -16.42 -21.26 2.71
N SER A 165 -15.29 -21.55 2.06
CA SER A 165 -14.59 -20.57 1.21
C SER A 165 -15.30 -20.34 -0.11
N LEU A 166 -16.05 -21.34 -0.60
CA LEU A 166 -16.99 -21.21 -1.70
C LEU A 166 -17.97 -20.09 -1.34
N PRO A 167 -17.93 -18.95 -2.04
CA PRO A 167 -18.93 -17.94 -1.84
C PRO A 167 -20.30 -18.59 -2.07
N ALA A 168 -21.29 -18.28 -1.22
CA ALA A 168 -22.66 -18.79 -1.35
C ALA A 168 -23.25 -18.57 -2.77
N ILE A 169 -22.66 -17.63 -3.52
CA ILE A 169 -22.99 -17.35 -4.91
C ILE A 169 -22.78 -18.55 -5.84
N PHE A 170 -21.88 -19.50 -5.55
CA PHE A 170 -21.73 -20.72 -6.37
C PHE A 170 -22.83 -21.76 -6.10
N ALA A 171 -23.73 -21.50 -5.16
CA ALA A 171 -24.99 -22.22 -5.04
C ALA A 171 -26.12 -21.61 -5.91
N ALA A 172 -25.84 -20.53 -6.65
CA ALA A 172 -26.76 -19.82 -7.53
C ALA A 172 -26.06 -19.40 -8.85
N PRO A 173 -26.79 -18.97 -9.90
CA PRO A 173 -26.15 -18.40 -11.08
C PRO A 173 -25.44 -17.09 -10.74
N ILE A 174 -24.16 -16.98 -11.08
CA ILE A 174 -23.38 -15.76 -10.91
C ILE A 174 -23.72 -14.82 -12.07
N PRO A 175 -24.14 -13.57 -11.83
CA PRO A 175 -24.14 -12.57 -12.88
C PRO A 175 -22.70 -12.37 -13.36
N ASP A 176 -22.45 -12.43 -14.67
CA ASP A 176 -21.12 -12.36 -15.31
C ASP A 176 -20.24 -11.15 -14.91
N SER A 177 -20.75 -10.22 -14.09
CA SER A 177 -20.12 -8.97 -13.69
C SER A 177 -20.02 -8.73 -12.18
N MET A 178 -20.42 -9.68 -11.32
CA MET A 178 -20.45 -9.40 -9.89
C MET A 178 -19.06 -9.52 -9.26
N PHE A 179 -18.40 -8.37 -9.11
CA PHE A 179 -17.17 -8.21 -8.35
C PHE A 179 -17.40 -8.59 -6.87
N ASN A 180 -16.60 -9.52 -6.34
CA ASN A 180 -16.64 -9.89 -4.92
C ASN A 180 -15.52 -9.17 -4.15
N PRO A 181 -15.81 -8.11 -3.39
CA PRO A 181 -14.80 -7.32 -2.69
C PRO A 181 -14.08 -8.10 -1.58
N LEU A 182 -14.73 -9.12 -0.99
CA LEU A 182 -14.08 -9.98 0.01
C LEU A 182 -13.06 -10.93 -0.65
N LEU A 183 -13.39 -11.43 -1.84
CA LEU A 183 -12.45 -12.23 -2.62
C LEU A 183 -11.27 -11.37 -3.09
N ALA A 184 -11.51 -10.18 -3.64
CA ALA A 184 -10.45 -9.25 -4.02
C ALA A 184 -9.53 -8.90 -2.85
N ALA A 185 -10.08 -8.60 -1.69
CA ALA A 185 -9.26 -8.35 -0.51
C ALA A 185 -8.41 -9.58 -0.13
N SER A 186 -8.96 -10.78 -0.25
CA SER A 186 -8.26 -12.04 0.06
C SER A 186 -7.16 -12.38 -0.97
N VAL A 187 -7.44 -12.15 -2.26
CA VAL A 187 -6.48 -12.32 -3.36
C VAL A 187 -5.36 -11.29 -3.21
N TYR A 188 -5.68 -10.00 -3.10
CA TYR A 188 -4.72 -8.91 -2.92
C TYR A 188 -3.82 -9.14 -1.69
N ARG A 189 -4.40 -9.52 -0.54
CA ARG A 189 -3.64 -9.89 0.66
C ARG A 189 -2.66 -11.03 0.40
N THR A 190 -3.08 -12.03 -0.37
CA THR A 190 -2.23 -13.19 -0.67
C THR A 190 -1.10 -12.80 -1.61
N ILE A 191 -1.39 -12.03 -2.66
CA ILE A 191 -0.39 -11.45 -3.57
C ILE A 191 0.67 -10.68 -2.76
N CYS A 192 0.24 -9.78 -1.87
CA CYS A 192 1.17 -9.00 -1.05
C CYS A 192 1.99 -9.84 -0.07
N SER A 193 1.52 -11.03 0.29
CA SER A 193 2.25 -11.94 1.19
C SER A 193 3.34 -12.74 0.45
N ILE A 194 3.32 -12.75 -0.89
CA ILE A 194 4.31 -13.42 -1.73
C ILE A 194 5.39 -12.40 -2.09
N LYS A 195 6.60 -12.61 -1.57
CA LYS A 195 7.74 -11.70 -1.75
C LYS A 195 8.97 -12.49 -2.16
N ARG A 196 9.90 -11.83 -2.84
CA ARG A 196 11.23 -12.38 -3.14
C ARG A 196 12.09 -12.41 -1.86
N GLU A 197 13.13 -13.24 -1.84
CA GLU A 197 13.94 -13.53 -0.64
C GLU A 197 14.66 -12.30 -0.04
N ASP A 198 14.82 -11.24 -0.84
CA ASP A 198 15.47 -9.98 -0.51
C ASP A 198 14.61 -9.03 0.36
N PHE A 199 13.33 -9.33 0.57
CA PHE A 199 12.46 -8.57 1.46
C PHE A 199 12.47 -9.18 2.87
N VAL A 200 13.33 -8.64 3.73
CA VAL A 200 13.54 -9.12 5.11
C VAL A 200 12.68 -8.34 6.12
N GLU A 201 11.92 -9.09 6.93
CA GLU A 201 11.39 -8.76 8.27
C GLU A 201 10.48 -7.54 8.53
N ASP A 202 9.93 -6.86 7.52
CA ASP A 202 8.98 -5.77 7.79
C ASP A 202 7.51 -6.23 7.77
N VAL A 203 6.76 -5.97 8.85
CA VAL A 203 5.30 -6.09 8.82
C VAL A 203 4.74 -4.84 8.16
N GLU A 204 4.26 -4.98 6.93
CA GLU A 204 3.56 -3.91 6.22
C GLU A 204 2.06 -3.94 6.53
N CYS A 205 1.51 -2.77 6.81
CA CYS A 205 0.08 -2.56 6.92
C CYS A 205 -0.38 -1.76 5.71
N ARG A 206 -1.44 -2.20 5.05
CA ARG A 206 -1.98 -1.55 3.86
C ARG A 206 -3.45 -1.23 4.09
N CYS A 207 -3.82 0.03 3.91
CA CYS A 207 -5.21 0.41 3.70
C CYS A 207 -5.41 0.54 2.19
N PHE A 208 -6.39 -0.15 1.63
CA PHE A 208 -6.65 -0.08 0.20
C PHE A 208 -8.13 0.05 -0.12
N HIS A 209 -8.37 0.57 -1.33
CA HIS A 209 -9.68 0.74 -1.93
C HIS A 209 -9.73 -0.05 -3.25
N LEU A 210 -10.83 -0.76 -3.47
CA LEU A 210 -11.06 -1.58 -4.66
C LEU A 210 -12.16 -0.95 -5.50
N ASN A 211 -11.84 -0.57 -6.73
CA ASN A 211 -12.74 0.11 -7.66
C ASN A 211 -13.48 1.27 -6.98
N PRO A 212 -12.75 2.32 -6.52
CA PRO A 212 -13.36 3.44 -5.83
C PRO A 212 -14.45 4.08 -6.69
N ASP A 213 -15.57 4.42 -6.05
CA ASP A 213 -16.60 5.25 -6.68
C ASP A 213 -16.02 6.65 -6.91
N GLU A 214 -15.92 7.07 -8.17
CA GLU A 214 -15.35 8.37 -8.55
C GLU A 214 -16.10 9.55 -7.93
N LEU A 215 -17.36 9.37 -7.49
CA LEU A 215 -18.11 10.40 -6.78
C LEU A 215 -17.58 10.63 -5.35
N ASP A 216 -17.14 9.56 -4.69
CA ASP A 216 -16.62 9.62 -3.31
C ASP A 216 -15.11 9.88 -3.30
N TYR A 217 -14.39 9.17 -4.16
CA TYR A 217 -12.95 9.22 -4.29
C TYR A 217 -12.58 9.39 -5.76
N PRO A 218 -12.62 10.64 -6.28
CA PRO A 218 -12.22 10.92 -7.63
C PRO A 218 -10.80 10.40 -7.89
N ILE A 219 -10.64 9.62 -8.95
CA ILE A 219 -9.34 9.18 -9.42
C ILE A 219 -8.64 10.41 -10.02
N LYS A 220 -7.50 10.75 -9.43
CA LYS A 220 -6.65 11.86 -9.86
C LYS A 220 -5.38 11.32 -10.47
N THR A 221 -4.69 12.18 -11.21
CA THR A 221 -3.38 11.89 -11.79
C THR A 221 -2.40 12.96 -11.35
N ASP A 222 -1.20 12.58 -10.94
CA ASP A 222 -0.15 13.55 -10.62
C ASP A 222 0.58 14.06 -11.87
N ASP A 223 1.57 14.92 -11.66
CA ASP A 223 2.42 15.50 -12.71
C ASP A 223 3.21 14.44 -13.50
N LYS A 224 3.33 13.22 -12.97
CA LYS A 224 4.03 12.10 -13.58
C LYS A 224 3.09 11.10 -14.26
N GLY A 225 1.78 11.37 -14.28
CA GLY A 225 0.81 10.45 -14.86
C GLY A 225 0.38 9.33 -13.92
N LEU A 226 0.77 9.35 -12.64
CA LEU A 226 0.44 8.28 -11.71
C LEU A 226 -0.94 8.51 -11.11
N SER A 227 -1.80 7.49 -11.18
CA SER A 227 -3.15 7.58 -10.62
C SER A 227 -3.17 7.41 -9.10
N PHE A 228 -4.02 8.19 -8.44
CA PHE A 228 -4.22 8.14 -7.00
C PHE A 228 -5.63 8.60 -6.60
N ILE A 229 -6.03 8.23 -5.39
CA ILE A 229 -7.19 8.81 -4.70
C ILE A 229 -6.73 9.52 -3.42
N GLU A 230 -7.54 10.46 -2.93
CA GLU A 230 -7.30 11.15 -1.65
C GLU A 230 -8.34 10.73 -0.62
N MET A 231 -7.88 10.12 0.46
CA MET A 231 -8.73 9.71 1.58
C MET A 231 -8.73 10.81 2.65
N GLN A 232 -9.90 11.32 2.98
CA GLN A 232 -10.05 12.41 3.95
C GLN A 232 -9.91 11.89 5.39
N PHE A 233 -9.32 12.68 6.28
CA PHE A 233 -9.31 12.45 7.73
C PHE A 233 -9.24 13.76 8.50
N ASP A 234 -9.59 13.73 9.79
CA ASP A 234 -9.33 14.81 10.72
C ASP A 234 -7.95 14.58 11.37
N PRO A 235 -6.94 15.45 11.12
CA PRO A 235 -5.61 15.28 11.69
C PRO A 235 -5.59 15.23 13.22
N VAL A 236 -6.45 15.97 13.91
CA VAL A 236 -6.51 16.00 15.38
C VAL A 236 -7.01 14.66 15.92
N GLU A 237 -7.96 14.03 15.24
CA GLU A 237 -8.48 12.72 15.66
C GLU A 237 -7.55 11.57 15.27
N PHE A 238 -6.91 11.64 14.11
CA PHE A 238 -6.15 10.53 13.53
C PHE A 238 -4.68 10.53 13.92
N VAL A 239 -4.00 11.68 13.92
CA VAL A 239 -2.56 11.75 14.18
C VAL A 239 -2.32 11.78 15.69
N LYS A 240 -1.43 10.91 16.16
CA LYS A 240 -1.08 10.78 17.59
C LYS A 240 0.34 11.21 17.87
N GLU A 241 1.23 11.01 16.91
CA GLU A 241 2.63 11.39 17.04
C GLU A 241 3.27 11.60 15.67
N VAL A 242 4.38 12.35 15.67
CA VAL A 242 5.22 12.54 14.48
C VAL A 242 6.66 12.24 14.88
N TRP A 243 7.31 11.37 14.12
CA TRP A 243 8.74 11.09 14.25
C TRP A 243 9.50 11.80 13.15
N VAL A 244 10.58 12.48 13.51
CA VAL A 244 11.49 13.14 12.57
C VAL A 244 12.66 12.21 12.28
N ALA A 245 13.01 12.06 11.00
CA ALA A 245 14.13 11.24 10.55
C ALA A 245 15.46 11.66 11.22
N PRO A 246 16.41 10.74 11.40
CA PRO A 246 17.64 11.02 12.16
C PRO A 246 18.52 12.09 11.48
N ASP A 247 18.57 12.08 10.15
CA ASP A 247 19.41 12.98 9.35
C ASP A 247 18.68 14.26 8.91
N ALA A 248 17.37 14.35 9.18
CA ALA A 248 16.59 15.53 8.87
C ALA A 248 17.15 16.77 9.57
N CYS A 249 17.39 17.82 8.78
CA CYS A 249 17.94 19.08 9.28
C CYS A 249 17.04 19.64 10.39
N HIS A 250 17.63 19.85 11.57
CA HIS A 250 16.94 20.41 12.75
C HIS A 250 16.26 21.75 12.43
N GLN A 251 16.82 22.51 11.49
CA GLN A 251 16.33 23.83 11.12
C GLN A 251 15.10 23.78 10.20
N THR A 252 14.70 22.61 9.69
CA THR A 252 13.62 22.50 8.71
C THR A 252 12.41 21.70 9.20
N CYS A 253 12.59 20.50 9.77
CA CYS A 253 11.45 19.64 10.10
C CYS A 253 10.70 20.06 11.36
N GLU A 254 11.40 20.23 12.48
CA GLU A 254 10.77 20.56 13.77
C GLU A 254 9.97 21.87 13.71
N PRO A 255 10.48 22.99 13.15
CA PRO A 255 9.70 24.22 13.03
C PRO A 255 8.42 24.07 12.21
N VAL A 256 8.40 23.18 11.20
CA VAL A 256 7.19 22.91 10.41
C VAL A 256 6.16 22.16 11.24
N VAL A 257 6.57 21.14 12.02
CA VAL A 257 5.66 20.40 12.89
C VAL A 257 5.12 21.31 13.99
N GLU A 258 5.98 22.07 14.67
CA GLU A 258 5.60 23.05 15.70
C GLU A 258 4.60 24.08 15.14
N SER A 259 4.87 24.61 13.95
CA SER A 259 3.96 25.56 13.30
C SER A 259 2.56 24.97 13.05
N LEU A 260 2.45 23.69 12.71
CA LEU A 260 1.16 23.02 12.52
C LEU A 260 0.42 22.78 13.84
N VAL A 261 1.15 22.49 14.92
CA VAL A 261 0.59 22.40 16.28
C VAL A 261 0.09 23.76 16.78
N ASP A 262 0.88 24.82 16.58
CA ASP A 262 0.51 26.20 16.96
C ASP A 262 -0.74 26.69 16.20
N GLN A 263 -0.92 26.24 14.95
CA GLN A 263 -2.13 26.50 14.15
C GLN A 263 -3.34 25.67 14.59
N GLY A 264 -3.19 24.75 15.56
CA GLY A 264 -4.24 23.84 16.00
C GLY A 264 -4.61 22.77 14.96
N LEU A 265 -3.78 22.57 13.93
CA LEU A 265 -3.99 21.54 12.91
C LEU A 265 -3.48 20.17 13.36
N LEU A 266 -2.69 20.11 14.43
CA LEU A 266 -2.19 18.89 15.05
C LEU A 266 -2.24 18.99 16.57
N VAL A 267 -2.55 17.87 17.21
CA VAL A 267 -2.41 17.68 18.66
C VAL A 267 -1.71 16.34 18.85
N CYS A 268 -0.39 16.36 18.84
CA CYS A 268 0.42 15.14 18.83
C CYS A 268 1.75 15.33 19.55
N ASP A 269 2.35 14.23 19.97
CA ASP A 269 3.73 14.21 20.46
C ASP A 269 4.73 14.24 19.30
N VAL A 270 5.88 14.89 19.48
CA VAL A 270 6.94 14.95 18.48
C VAL A 270 8.18 14.22 19.00
N PHE A 271 8.65 13.26 18.22
CA PHE A 271 9.80 12.42 18.54
C PHE A 271 10.88 12.56 17.48
N ARG A 272 12.11 12.21 17.85
CA ARG A 272 13.23 12.09 16.93
C ARG A 272 13.70 10.65 16.88
N SER A 273 13.93 10.14 15.68
CA SER A 273 14.60 8.86 15.49
C SER A 273 15.93 8.86 16.23
N ARG A 274 16.21 7.74 16.93
CA ARG A 274 17.49 7.56 17.63
C ARG A 274 18.49 6.78 16.79
N ARG A 275 18.10 6.33 15.59
CA ARG A 275 18.94 5.52 14.70
C ARG A 275 19.89 6.40 13.90
N THR A 276 20.96 6.89 14.53
CA THR A 276 22.13 7.40 13.82
C THR A 276 22.94 6.21 13.32
N GLY A 277 22.98 5.99 12.01
CA GLY A 277 23.46 4.74 11.42
C GLY A 277 24.83 4.25 11.92
N SER A 278 24.86 3.02 12.43
CA SER A 278 25.74 2.02 11.82
C SER A 278 24.86 0.82 11.49
N PRO A 279 24.78 0.39 10.22
CA PRO A 279 24.09 -0.85 9.92
C PRO A 279 24.75 -1.92 10.78
N MET A 280 23.98 -2.61 11.64
CA MET A 280 24.40 -3.92 12.08
C MET A 280 24.49 -4.75 10.81
N MET A 281 25.69 -4.85 10.24
CA MET A 281 26.00 -5.85 9.24
C MET A 281 25.44 -7.15 9.78
N PRO A 282 24.50 -7.81 9.08
CA PRO A 282 24.06 -9.12 9.52
C PRO A 282 25.34 -9.97 9.70
N PRO A 283 25.46 -10.75 10.79
CA PRO A 283 26.62 -11.60 10.99
C PRO A 283 26.83 -12.40 9.70
N SER A 284 28.00 -12.23 9.09
CA SER A 284 28.30 -12.81 7.79
C SER A 284 28.00 -14.31 7.84
N SER A 285 26.87 -14.70 7.26
CA SER A 285 26.58 -16.11 7.02
C SER A 285 27.57 -16.54 5.95
N SER A 286 28.68 -17.12 6.38
CA SER A 286 29.66 -17.78 5.52
C SER A 286 28.97 -18.95 4.82
N SER A 287 28.28 -18.67 3.72
CA SER A 287 27.73 -19.67 2.82
C SER A 287 28.73 -19.85 1.67
N PRO A 288 29.34 -21.04 1.50
CA PRO A 288 30.37 -21.29 0.51
C PRO A 288 29.69 -21.64 -0.80
N ASN A 289 29.17 -20.66 -1.54
CA ASN A 289 28.89 -20.78 -2.98
C ASN A 289 28.60 -19.41 -3.57
N GLY A 290 29.67 -18.72 -3.96
CA GLY A 290 29.60 -17.44 -4.67
C GLY A 290 29.12 -17.64 -6.11
N ARG A 291 27.94 -17.12 -6.43
CA ARG A 291 27.63 -16.59 -7.76
C ARG A 291 27.29 -15.12 -7.62
N SER A 292 28.25 -14.30 -7.99
CA SER A 292 28.14 -12.86 -8.13
C SER A 292 27.23 -12.53 -9.31
N TYR A 293 26.06 -11.96 -9.04
CA TYR A 293 25.22 -11.30 -10.05
C TYR A 293 25.21 -9.80 -9.76
N TYR A 294 26.22 -9.10 -10.26
CA TYR A 294 26.15 -7.67 -10.58
C TYR A 294 27.06 -7.45 -11.78
N SER A 295 26.45 -7.19 -12.94
CA SER A 295 27.09 -6.62 -14.11
C SER A 295 26.11 -5.66 -14.77
N ASP A 296 26.47 -4.39 -14.72
CA ASP A 296 26.30 -3.34 -15.73
C ASP A 296 24.91 -3.05 -16.29
N ALA A 297 24.40 -1.85 -15.97
CA ALA A 297 23.56 -1.07 -16.87
C ALA A 297 23.72 0.44 -16.65
N ASN A 298 24.56 1.01 -17.50
CA ASN A 298 24.45 2.29 -18.20
C ASN A 298 24.45 3.63 -17.43
N SER A 299 25.65 4.25 -17.49
CA SER A 299 25.85 5.67 -17.68
C SER A 299 25.16 6.18 -18.95
N TYR A 300 24.42 7.28 -18.86
CA TYR A 300 24.07 8.09 -20.03
C TYR A 300 24.92 9.36 -20.00
N ASP A 301 25.92 9.34 -20.87
CA ASP A 301 26.67 10.48 -21.33
C ASP A 301 25.78 11.32 -22.26
N THR A 302 25.75 12.62 -22.02
CA THR A 302 25.13 13.62 -22.88
C THR A 302 26.08 13.93 -24.01
N ASP A 303 25.64 13.79 -25.27
CA ASP A 303 26.29 14.54 -26.35
C ASP A 303 25.35 14.87 -27.51
N ASP A 304 25.48 16.13 -27.90
CA ASP A 304 24.88 16.83 -29.03
C ASP A 304 25.08 16.09 -30.37
N LYS A 305 24.07 16.17 -31.25
CA LYS A 305 24.30 16.45 -32.68
C LYS A 305 23.05 16.91 -33.42
N LYS A 306 23.21 18.11 -33.99
CA LYS A 306 22.43 18.70 -35.08
C LYS A 306 22.33 17.76 -36.29
N GLY A 307 21.20 17.84 -37.00
CA GLY A 307 21.04 17.29 -38.33
C GLY A 307 19.77 17.79 -39.01
N ASP A 308 19.90 18.86 -39.79
CA ASP A 308 18.96 19.29 -40.83
C ASP A 308 18.66 18.15 -41.82
N GLY A 309 17.44 18.15 -42.37
CA GLY A 309 17.10 17.32 -43.52
C GLY A 309 15.60 17.26 -43.80
N GLY A 310 15.05 18.31 -44.41
CA GLY A 310 13.74 18.22 -45.05
C GLY A 310 13.81 17.41 -46.35
N PHE A 311 12.73 16.74 -46.71
CA PHE A 311 12.25 16.57 -48.09
C PHE A 311 10.81 16.03 -48.08
N GLN A 312 9.94 16.79 -48.77
CA GLN A 312 8.61 16.50 -49.33
C GLN A 312 7.46 16.04 -48.42
#